data_AF-A0A2J7ZGS3-F1
#
_entry.id   AF-A0A2J7ZGS3-F1
#
_cell.length_a   1.000
_cell.length_b   1.000
_cell.length_c   1.000
_cell.angle_alpha   90.00
_cell.angle_beta   90.00
_cell.angle_gamma   90.00
#
_symmetry.space_group_name_H-M   'P 1'
#
loop_
_entity.id
_entity.type
_entity.pdbx_description
1 polymer ?
#
loop_
_entity_poly.entity_id
_entity_poly.type
_entity_poly.pdbx_seq_one_letter_code
_entity_poly.pdbx_strand_id
1 'polypeptide(L)'
;FEKLSGTDYGPDGYAKHWEVLRGVTGDGTVQWEECWWKASNRLGLRELGAFKQGTTEGGSAWREEWKELLHTHPTNMRLVIERTAHKWARDDSADEWEEKWGESFEEAGRVHKFADKWAKAGSNVWHERWGEDYDGRGACQKWTDKWAERLLPGGGQEQWGDKWTETFGDGRGTKHG
;
A
#
# COMPACT_ATOMS: atom_id res chain seq x y z
N PHE A 1 1.53 15.54 -24.45
CA PHE A 1 1.95 14.41 -23.60
C PHE A 1 3.03 13.63 -24.32
N GLU A 2 3.86 12.92 -23.58
CA GLU A 2 4.96 12.08 -24.05
C GLU A 2 4.64 10.62 -23.74
N LYS A 3 5.04 9.70 -24.63
CA LYS A 3 4.92 8.26 -24.46
C LYS A 3 6.30 7.64 -24.56
N LEU A 4 6.67 6.82 -23.57
CA LEU A 4 7.92 6.08 -23.54
C LEU A 4 7.62 4.61 -23.27
N SER A 5 8.49 3.72 -23.73
CA SER A 5 8.42 2.30 -23.40
C SER A 5 9.82 1.72 -23.38
N GLY A 6 10.01 0.64 -22.64
CA GLY A 6 11.31 0.00 -22.53
C GLY A 6 11.25 -1.38 -21.93
N THR A 7 12.42 -2.00 -21.80
CA THR A 7 12.58 -3.31 -21.19
C THR A 7 13.85 -3.35 -20.37
N ASP A 8 13.71 -3.67 -19.09
CA ASP A 8 14.83 -3.89 -18.19
C ASP A 8 15.10 -5.40 -18.07
N TYR A 9 16.37 -5.80 -18.17
CA TYR A 9 16.79 -7.20 -18.05
C TYR A 9 17.57 -7.44 -16.77
N GLY A 10 17.48 -8.65 -16.23
CA GLY A 10 18.19 -9.05 -15.02
C GLY A 10 18.55 -10.54 -14.98
N PRO A 11 19.05 -11.03 -13.83
CA PRO A 11 19.41 -12.43 -13.62
C PRO A 11 18.25 -13.40 -13.87
N ASP A 12 18.56 -14.68 -14.08
CA ASP A 12 17.58 -15.75 -14.24
C ASP A 12 16.53 -15.50 -15.34
N GLY A 13 16.93 -14.74 -16.38
CA GLY A 13 16.05 -14.33 -17.46
C GLY A 13 14.94 -13.37 -17.01
N TYR A 14 15.19 -12.57 -15.96
CA TYR A 14 14.31 -11.48 -15.58
C TYR A 14 14.16 -10.50 -16.74
N ALA A 15 12.91 -10.16 -17.05
CA ALA A 15 12.56 -9.12 -18.00
C ALA A 15 11.36 -8.34 -17.45
N LYS A 16 11.49 -7.02 -17.39
CA LYS A 16 10.42 -6.07 -17.03
C LYS A 16 10.12 -5.18 -18.22
N HIS A 17 8.95 -5.33 -18.81
CA HIS A 17 8.46 -4.44 -19.85
C HIS A 17 7.63 -3.34 -19.21
N TRP A 18 7.91 -2.10 -19.57
CA TRP A 18 7.22 -0.94 -19.01
C TRP A 18 6.81 0.03 -20.11
N GLU A 19 5.73 0.75 -19.84
CA GLU A 19 5.20 1.83 -20.67
C GLU A 19 4.91 3.02 -19.75
N VAL A 20 5.33 4.21 -20.17
CA VAL A 20 5.16 5.47 -19.44
C VAL A 20 4.38 6.44 -20.31
N LEU A 21 3.41 7.11 -19.71
CA LEU A 21 2.69 8.23 -20.26
C LEU A 21 2.86 9.42 -19.31
N ARG A 22 3.35 10.55 -19.79
CA ARG A 22 3.48 11.76 -18.96
C ARG A 22 3.07 13.00 -19.70
N GLY A 23 2.69 14.04 -18.96
CA GLY A 23 2.22 15.26 -19.58
C GLY A 23 2.13 16.42 -18.61
N VAL A 24 1.74 17.55 -19.20
CA VAL A 24 1.39 18.77 -18.51
C VAL A 24 0.00 19.20 -19.00
N THR A 25 -0.83 19.78 -18.13
CA THR A 25 -2.12 20.36 -18.52
C THR A 25 -1.93 21.54 -19.48
N GLY A 26 -2.99 21.90 -20.22
CA GLY A 26 -2.92 22.95 -21.25
C GLY A 26 -2.57 24.34 -20.72
N ASP A 27 -2.84 24.58 -19.44
CA ASP A 27 -2.50 25.79 -18.69
C ASP A 27 -1.13 25.71 -17.98
N GLY A 28 -0.44 24.57 -18.04
CA GLY A 28 0.87 24.40 -17.41
C GLY A 28 0.84 24.09 -15.90
N THR A 29 -0.33 24.09 -15.26
CA THR A 29 -0.43 24.08 -13.79
C THR A 29 -0.24 22.72 -13.15
N VAL A 30 -0.39 21.63 -13.91
CA VAL A 30 -0.27 20.25 -13.43
C VAL A 30 0.65 19.46 -14.34
N GLN A 31 1.66 18.81 -13.75
CA GLN A 31 2.44 17.77 -14.41
C GLN A 31 2.11 16.40 -13.82
N TRP A 32 2.10 15.38 -14.64
CA TRP A 32 1.72 14.02 -14.25
C TRP A 32 2.49 12.98 -15.04
N GLU A 33 2.61 11.80 -14.44
CA GLU A 33 3.23 10.63 -15.04
C GLU A 33 2.48 9.37 -14.58
N GLU A 34 2.22 8.48 -15.52
CA GLU A 34 1.68 7.15 -15.29
C GLU A 34 2.64 6.12 -15.91
N CYS A 35 2.86 5.02 -15.21
CA CYS A 35 3.67 3.92 -15.68
C CYS A 35 2.95 2.60 -15.40
N TRP A 36 2.97 1.68 -16.35
CA TRP A 36 2.48 0.32 -16.16
C TRP A 36 3.57 -0.65 -16.59
N TRP A 37 3.67 -1.78 -15.90
CA TRP A 37 4.67 -2.78 -16.22
C TRP A 37 4.19 -4.21 -15.99
N LYS A 38 4.89 -5.12 -16.67
CA LYS A 38 4.84 -6.55 -16.42
C LYS A 38 6.27 -7.06 -16.29
N ALA A 39 6.55 -7.87 -15.28
CA ALA A 39 7.84 -8.51 -15.12
C ALA A 39 7.72 -10.02 -14.96
N SER A 40 8.74 -10.75 -15.40
CA SER A 40 8.82 -12.19 -15.21
C SER A 40 10.25 -12.69 -15.20
N ASN A 41 10.49 -13.86 -14.62
CA ASN A 41 11.77 -14.58 -14.76
C ASN A 41 11.53 -16.08 -15.04
N ARG A 42 12.63 -16.83 -15.26
CA ARG A 42 12.60 -18.27 -15.52
C ARG A 42 12.26 -19.11 -14.28
N LEU A 43 12.38 -18.55 -13.08
CA LEU A 43 12.08 -19.21 -11.81
C LEU A 43 10.60 -19.14 -11.43
N GLY A 44 9.75 -18.55 -12.28
CA GLY A 44 8.30 -18.50 -12.08
C GLY A 44 7.78 -17.20 -11.48
N LEU A 45 8.63 -16.20 -11.24
CA LEU A 45 8.17 -14.86 -10.84
C LEU A 45 7.28 -14.26 -11.95
N ARG A 46 6.12 -13.73 -11.57
CA ARG A 46 5.26 -12.92 -12.44
C ARG A 46 4.82 -11.70 -11.65
N GLU A 47 5.00 -10.52 -12.23
CA GLU A 47 4.66 -9.25 -11.61
C GLU A 47 3.85 -8.42 -12.59
N LEU A 48 2.80 -7.77 -12.08
CA LEU A 48 2.09 -6.69 -12.75
C LEU A 48 2.09 -5.50 -11.81
N GLY A 49 2.24 -4.30 -12.34
CA GLY A 49 2.09 -3.11 -11.52
C GLY A 49 1.85 -1.87 -12.33
N ALA A 50 1.43 -0.83 -11.63
CA ALA A 50 1.40 0.51 -12.17
C ALA A 50 1.63 1.54 -11.08
N PHE A 51 2.13 2.70 -11.47
CA PHE A 51 2.08 3.90 -10.65
C PHE A 51 1.50 5.06 -11.44
N LYS A 52 0.92 6.00 -10.71
CA LYS A 52 0.56 7.33 -11.17
C LYS A 52 1.07 8.35 -10.17
N GLN A 53 1.63 9.43 -10.66
CA GLN A 53 2.10 10.53 -9.83
C GLN A 53 1.86 11.86 -10.51
N GLY A 54 1.88 12.94 -9.75
CA GLY A 54 1.83 14.27 -10.30
C GLY A 54 2.03 15.35 -9.25
N THR A 55 2.22 16.56 -9.74
CA THR A 55 2.40 17.76 -8.91
C THR A 55 1.68 18.94 -9.54
N THR A 56 1.28 19.90 -8.71
CA THR A 56 0.74 21.19 -9.13
C THR A 56 1.78 22.30 -8.97
N GLU A 57 1.59 23.42 -9.65
CA GLU A 57 2.37 24.65 -9.45
C GLU A 57 2.30 25.15 -7.99
N GLY A 58 1.15 24.96 -7.33
CA GLY A 58 0.92 25.31 -5.92
C GLY A 58 1.64 24.40 -4.92
N GLY A 59 2.35 23.37 -5.38
CA GLY A 59 3.13 22.47 -4.53
C GLY A 59 2.36 21.26 -3.99
N SER A 60 1.09 21.08 -4.40
CA SER A 60 0.38 19.84 -4.13
C SER A 60 1.01 18.70 -4.93
N ALA A 61 1.03 17.50 -4.36
CA ALA A 61 1.61 16.33 -5.00
C ALA A 61 0.86 15.05 -4.62
N TRP A 62 0.87 14.06 -5.50
CA TRP A 62 0.29 12.75 -5.23
C TRP A 62 1.11 11.65 -5.89
N ARG A 63 1.02 10.46 -5.30
CA ARG A 63 1.53 9.22 -5.87
C ARG A 63 0.63 8.07 -5.45
N GLU A 64 0.29 7.22 -6.39
CA GLU A 64 -0.33 5.92 -6.16
C GLU A 64 0.45 4.88 -6.92
N GLU A 65 0.78 3.78 -6.26
CA GLU A 65 1.44 2.62 -6.83
C GLU A 65 0.68 1.38 -6.40
N TRP A 66 0.42 0.45 -7.33
CA TRP A 66 -0.07 -0.88 -7.03
C TRP A 66 0.77 -1.93 -7.73
N LYS A 67 0.82 -3.11 -7.12
CA LYS A 67 1.57 -4.27 -7.63
C LYS A 67 0.85 -5.57 -7.25
N GLU A 68 0.84 -6.51 -8.18
CA GLU A 68 0.52 -7.93 -7.95
C GLU A 68 1.76 -8.76 -8.30
N LEU A 69 2.17 -9.65 -7.40
CA LEU A 69 3.36 -10.47 -7.51
C LEU A 69 3.04 -11.93 -7.20
N LEU A 70 3.22 -12.80 -8.19
CA LEU A 70 3.29 -14.25 -8.01
C LEU A 70 4.77 -14.64 -7.89
N HIS A 71 5.15 -15.25 -6.79
CA HIS A 71 6.52 -15.72 -6.59
C HIS A 71 6.58 -16.94 -5.65
N THR A 72 7.72 -17.62 -5.66
CA THR A 72 8.02 -18.65 -4.68
C THR A 72 8.71 -18.00 -3.48
N HIS A 73 8.13 -18.16 -2.29
CA HIS A 73 8.67 -17.57 -1.07
C HIS A 73 10.07 -18.15 -0.76
N PRO A 74 11.08 -17.30 -0.51
CA PRO A 74 12.48 -17.73 -0.49
C PRO A 74 12.82 -18.68 0.67
N THR A 75 12.04 -18.69 1.75
CA THR A 75 12.36 -19.49 2.94
C THR A 75 11.62 -20.82 3.03
N ASN A 76 10.41 -20.91 2.49
CA ASN A 76 9.54 -22.07 2.66
C ASN A 76 9.12 -22.71 1.33
N MET A 77 9.57 -22.14 0.20
CA MET A 77 9.35 -22.62 -1.16
C MET A 77 7.88 -22.71 -1.57
N ARG A 78 6.97 -22.06 -0.84
CA ARG A 78 5.55 -22.00 -1.20
C ARG A 78 5.30 -20.98 -2.29
N LEU A 79 4.31 -21.25 -3.11
CA LEU A 79 3.78 -20.26 -4.04
C LEU A 79 2.98 -19.22 -3.26
N VAL A 80 3.25 -17.94 -3.53
CA VAL A 80 2.61 -16.79 -2.89
C VAL A 80 2.14 -15.81 -3.96
N ILE A 81 0.91 -15.33 -3.80
CA ILE A 81 0.39 -14.18 -4.52
C ILE A 81 0.34 -13.02 -3.54
N GLU A 82 1.07 -11.95 -3.82
CA GLU A 82 1.04 -10.71 -3.05
C GLU A 82 0.40 -9.60 -3.86
N ARG A 83 -0.46 -8.82 -3.24
CA ARG A 83 -1.01 -7.58 -3.77
C ARG A 83 -0.70 -6.47 -2.81
N THR A 84 -0.21 -5.35 -3.31
CA THR A 84 0.09 -4.18 -2.49
C THR A 84 -0.35 -2.93 -3.21
N ALA A 85 -0.81 -1.92 -2.45
CA ALA A 85 -0.79 -0.57 -2.95
C ALA A 85 -0.27 0.42 -1.91
N HIS A 86 0.32 1.49 -2.41
CA HIS A 86 0.82 2.62 -1.64
C HIS A 86 0.30 3.89 -2.29
N LYS A 87 -0.52 4.63 -1.55
CA LYS A 87 -1.06 5.92 -1.96
C LYS A 87 -0.58 6.97 -0.99
N TRP A 88 -0.25 8.14 -1.52
CA TRP A 88 0.13 9.31 -0.76
C TRP A 88 -0.31 10.55 -1.51
N ALA A 89 -0.78 11.56 -0.79
CA ALA A 89 -0.95 12.89 -1.36
C ALA A 89 -0.74 13.98 -0.31
N ARG A 90 -0.34 15.15 -0.79
CA ARG A 90 -0.12 16.36 -0.03
C ARG A 90 -0.70 17.56 -0.75
N ASP A 91 -1.31 18.48 -0.02
CA ASP A 91 -1.83 19.74 -0.55
C ASP A 91 -0.82 20.90 -0.42
N ASP A 92 -1.23 22.09 -0.87
CA ASP A 92 -0.45 23.34 -0.78
C ASP A 92 -0.26 23.84 0.66
N SER A 93 -1.10 23.38 1.59
CA SER A 93 -1.08 23.70 3.02
C SER A 93 -0.19 22.75 3.82
N ALA A 94 0.51 21.83 3.15
CA ALA A 94 1.34 20.78 3.75
C ALA A 94 0.56 19.78 4.61
N ASP A 95 -0.75 19.70 4.40
CA ASP A 95 -1.57 18.61 4.88
C ASP A 95 -1.42 17.43 3.93
N GLU A 96 -1.35 16.23 4.49
CA GLU A 96 -1.01 15.04 3.71
C GLU A 96 -1.65 13.79 4.30
N TRP A 97 -1.79 12.76 3.47
CA TRP A 97 -2.25 11.45 3.90
C TRP A 97 -1.47 10.36 3.16
N GLU A 98 -1.37 9.20 3.81
CA GLU A 98 -0.76 8.01 3.25
C GLU A 98 -1.64 6.80 3.58
N GLU A 99 -1.79 5.89 2.61
CA GLU A 99 -2.38 4.58 2.80
C GLU A 99 -1.47 3.54 2.17
N LYS A 100 -1.05 2.56 2.97
CA LYS A 100 -0.43 1.32 2.50
C LYS A 100 -1.39 0.18 2.81
N TRP A 101 -1.71 -0.63 1.83
CA TRP A 101 -2.43 -1.88 2.07
C TRP A 101 -1.75 -3.03 1.35
N GLY A 102 -1.94 -4.23 1.89
CA GLY A 102 -1.43 -5.44 1.28
C GLY A 102 -2.29 -6.66 1.58
N GLU A 103 -2.24 -7.61 0.67
CA GLU A 103 -2.79 -8.95 0.82
C GLU A 103 -1.74 -9.96 0.36
N SER A 104 -1.52 -11.02 1.13
CA SER A 104 -0.68 -12.15 0.76
C SER A 104 -1.50 -13.43 0.86
N PHE A 105 -1.51 -14.21 -0.22
CA PHE A 105 -2.20 -15.48 -0.33
C PHE A 105 -1.15 -16.57 -0.52
N GLU A 106 -1.02 -17.46 0.45
CA GLU A 106 -0.07 -18.58 0.39
C GLU A 106 -0.76 -19.91 0.10
N GLU A 107 0.05 -20.90 -0.27
CA GLU A 107 -0.35 -22.30 -0.32
C GLU A 107 -1.01 -22.78 1.00
N ALA A 108 -1.97 -23.70 0.86
CA ALA A 108 -2.85 -24.19 1.93
C ALA A 108 -3.86 -23.15 2.46
N GLY A 109 -4.11 -22.07 1.70
CA GLY A 109 -5.20 -21.13 1.94
C GLY A 109 -4.93 -20.11 3.04
N ARG A 110 -3.68 -19.95 3.49
CA ARG A 110 -3.32 -18.89 4.44
C ARG A 110 -3.45 -17.54 3.76
N VAL A 111 -3.98 -16.57 4.50
CA VAL A 111 -4.17 -15.22 4.00
C VAL A 111 -3.72 -14.23 5.06
N HIS A 112 -2.88 -13.27 4.66
CA HIS A 112 -2.55 -12.11 5.46
C HIS A 112 -3.07 -10.86 4.76
N LYS A 113 -3.77 -9.98 5.47
CA LYS A 113 -4.24 -8.69 4.96
C LYS A 113 -3.94 -7.59 5.95
N PHE A 114 -3.61 -6.41 5.47
CA PHE A 114 -3.44 -5.25 6.33
C PHE A 114 -3.74 -3.94 5.59
N ALA A 115 -3.99 -2.90 6.38
CA ALA A 115 -3.71 -1.53 5.96
C ALA A 115 -3.07 -0.73 7.09
N ASP A 116 -2.18 0.19 6.72
CA ASP A 116 -1.61 1.23 7.56
C ASP A 116 -1.88 2.58 6.92
N LYS A 117 -2.63 3.42 7.62
CA LYS A 117 -3.12 4.69 7.14
C LYS A 117 -2.78 5.77 8.12
N TRP A 118 -2.45 6.94 7.60
CA TRP A 118 -2.43 8.15 8.40
C TRP A 118 -2.79 9.37 7.58
N ALA A 119 -3.21 10.43 8.27
CA ALA A 119 -3.46 11.73 7.67
C ALA A 119 -3.10 12.83 8.67
N LYS A 120 -2.68 13.97 8.15
CA LYS A 120 -2.39 15.19 8.90
C LYS A 120 -3.25 16.33 8.35
N ALA A 121 -3.89 17.06 9.26
CA ALA A 121 -4.55 18.32 8.96
C ALA A 121 -4.17 19.38 10.01
N GLY A 122 -3.36 20.35 9.61
CA GLY A 122 -2.71 21.32 10.50
C GLY A 122 -1.88 20.63 11.57
N SER A 123 -2.29 20.78 12.84
CA SER A 123 -1.65 20.17 14.01
C SER A 123 -2.29 18.85 14.47
N ASN A 124 -3.27 18.34 13.72
CA ASN A 124 -3.96 17.10 14.04
C ASN A 124 -3.44 15.98 13.15
N VAL A 125 -3.25 14.79 13.71
CA VAL A 125 -2.86 13.59 12.98
C VAL A 125 -3.79 12.45 13.35
N TRP A 126 -4.21 11.67 12.36
CA TRP A 126 -5.02 10.47 12.53
C TRP A 126 -4.25 9.28 11.99
N HIS A 127 -4.41 8.15 12.65
CA HIS A 127 -3.82 6.88 12.28
C HIS A 127 -4.88 5.78 12.33
N GLU A 128 -4.82 4.87 11.37
CA GLU A 128 -5.59 3.64 11.37
C GLU A 128 -4.72 2.51 10.85
N ARG A 129 -4.52 1.51 11.70
CA ARG A 129 -3.99 0.22 11.31
C ARG A 129 -5.04 -0.84 11.52
N TRP A 130 -5.10 -1.79 10.61
CA TRP A 130 -5.87 -3.00 10.79
C TRP A 130 -5.21 -4.15 10.04
N GLY A 131 -5.52 -5.37 10.48
CA GLY A 131 -5.09 -6.55 9.78
C GLY A 131 -5.96 -7.75 10.07
N GLU A 132 -5.81 -8.75 9.21
CA GLU A 132 -6.46 -10.04 9.29
C GLU A 132 -5.48 -11.14 8.89
N ASP A 133 -5.35 -12.14 9.76
CA ASP A 133 -4.56 -13.34 9.53
C ASP A 133 -5.49 -14.55 9.54
N TYR A 134 -5.59 -15.25 8.42
CA TYR A 134 -6.32 -16.51 8.29
C TYR A 134 -5.32 -17.67 8.13
N ASP A 135 -5.50 -18.72 8.92
CA ASP A 135 -4.55 -19.83 9.00
C ASP A 135 -4.71 -20.90 7.91
N GLY A 136 -5.71 -20.76 7.04
CA GLY A 136 -6.06 -21.74 6.01
C GLY A 136 -6.84 -22.95 6.52
N ARG A 137 -7.18 -23.00 7.81
CA ARG A 137 -7.77 -24.16 8.50
C ARG A 137 -8.98 -23.83 9.36
N GLY A 138 -9.43 -22.58 9.36
CA GLY A 138 -10.66 -22.15 10.03
C GLY A 138 -10.44 -21.23 11.23
N ALA A 139 -9.19 -20.95 11.60
CA ALA A 139 -8.88 -19.93 12.59
C ALA A 139 -8.51 -18.61 11.90
N CYS A 140 -8.94 -17.49 12.49
CA CYS A 140 -8.52 -16.17 12.07
C CYS A 140 -8.27 -15.23 13.25
N GLN A 141 -7.36 -14.28 13.05
CA GLN A 141 -7.15 -13.16 13.96
C GLN A 141 -7.41 -11.87 13.20
N LYS A 142 -8.20 -10.98 13.78
CA LYS A 142 -8.46 -9.63 13.27
C LYS A 142 -8.04 -8.63 14.32
N TRP A 143 -7.52 -7.49 13.90
CA TRP A 143 -7.11 -6.45 14.84
C TRP A 143 -7.25 -5.07 14.22
N THR A 144 -7.39 -4.08 15.08
CA THR A 144 -7.27 -2.68 14.70
C THR A 144 -6.52 -1.90 15.77
N ASP A 145 -5.85 -0.86 15.34
CA ASP A 145 -5.20 0.14 16.19
C ASP A 145 -5.46 1.51 15.54
N LYS A 146 -6.37 2.28 16.13
CA LYS A 146 -6.76 3.60 15.63
C LYS A 146 -6.47 4.62 16.70
N TRP A 147 -5.78 5.69 16.35
CA TRP A 147 -5.57 6.79 17.26
C TRP A 147 -5.52 8.11 16.51
N ALA A 148 -5.81 9.18 17.22
CA ALA A 148 -5.62 10.53 16.76
C ALA A 148 -4.83 11.30 17.81
N GLU A 149 -4.04 12.26 17.35
CA GLU A 149 -3.25 13.14 18.19
C GLU A 149 -3.41 14.60 17.75
N ARG A 150 -3.35 15.50 18.74
CA ARG A 150 -3.37 16.95 18.48
C ARG A 150 -2.46 17.71 19.42
N LEU A 151 -1.92 18.82 18.94
CA LEU A 151 -1.27 19.83 19.76
C LEU A 151 -2.31 20.72 20.44
N LEU A 152 -2.25 20.80 21.77
CA LEU A 152 -3.09 21.66 22.59
C LEU A 152 -2.51 23.08 22.69
N PRO A 153 -3.34 24.10 22.97
CA PRO A 153 -2.86 25.41 23.38
C PRO A 153 -1.89 25.28 24.57
N GLY A 154 -0.71 25.90 24.48
CA GLY A 154 0.33 25.80 25.52
C GLY A 154 1.33 24.65 25.32
N GLY A 155 1.27 23.92 24.20
CA GLY A 155 2.30 22.95 23.81
C GLY A 155 2.10 21.54 24.35
N GLY A 156 0.99 21.26 25.01
CA GLY A 156 0.62 19.88 25.40
C GLY A 156 0.22 19.03 24.19
N GLN A 157 0.32 17.72 24.31
CA GLN A 157 -0.19 16.77 23.32
C GLN A 157 -1.31 15.94 23.93
N GLU A 158 -2.35 15.68 23.16
CA GLU A 158 -3.43 14.78 23.52
C GLU A 158 -3.54 13.67 22.47
N GLN A 159 -3.78 12.45 22.93
CA GLN A 159 -3.99 11.28 22.09
C GLN A 159 -5.23 10.51 22.57
N TRP A 160 -6.05 10.06 21.63
CA TRP A 160 -7.22 9.21 21.90
C TRP A 160 -7.39 8.18 20.79
N GLY A 161 -7.97 7.03 21.11
CA GLY A 161 -8.04 5.93 20.16
C GLY A 161 -8.85 4.73 20.65
N ASP A 162 -8.91 3.73 19.77
CA ASP A 162 -9.48 2.40 20.03
C ASP A 162 -8.52 1.36 19.47
N LYS A 163 -8.27 0.32 20.26
CA LYS A 163 -7.39 -0.77 19.89
C LYS A 163 -8.03 -2.06 20.35
N TRP A 164 -8.18 -3.01 19.44
CA TRP A 164 -8.69 -4.32 19.80
C TRP A 164 -8.11 -5.42 18.93
N THR A 165 -8.21 -6.64 19.43
CA THR A 165 -7.92 -7.88 18.71
C THR A 165 -9.04 -8.86 18.94
N GLU A 166 -9.47 -9.54 17.89
CA GLU A 166 -10.45 -10.60 17.91
C GLU A 166 -9.82 -11.87 17.32
N THR A 167 -9.87 -12.96 18.07
CA THR A 167 -9.41 -14.27 17.62
C THR A 167 -10.59 -15.20 17.50
N PHE A 168 -10.67 -15.90 16.36
CA PHE A 168 -11.64 -16.96 16.10
C PHE A 168 -10.92 -18.27 15.82
N GLY A 169 -11.42 -19.37 16.38
CA GLY A 169 -10.91 -20.72 16.17
C GLY A 169 -11.82 -21.75 16.83
N ASP A 170 -11.89 -22.96 16.26
CA ASP A 170 -12.70 -24.07 16.78
C ASP A 170 -14.17 -23.70 17.09
N GLY A 171 -14.74 -22.83 16.24
CA GLY A 171 -16.13 -22.35 16.38
C GLY A 171 -16.37 -21.34 17.51
N ARG A 172 -15.31 -20.79 18.11
CA ARG A 172 -15.40 -19.79 19.19
C ARG A 172 -14.64 -18.51 18.82
N GLY A 173 -15.16 -17.36 19.25
CA GLY A 173 -14.53 -16.04 19.09
C GLY A 173 -14.25 -15.39 20.44
N THR A 174 -13.18 -14.63 20.56
CA THR A 174 -12.85 -13.82 21.75
C THR A 174 -12.29 -12.47 21.32
N LYS A 175 -12.78 -11.39 21.92
CA LYS A 175 -12.34 -10.02 21.66
C LYS A 175 -11.69 -9.40 22.90
N HIS A 176 -10.58 -8.70 22.69
CA HIS A 176 -9.85 -7.92 23.69
C HIS A 176 -9.65 -6.49 23.17
N GLY A 177 -9.84 -5.48 24.02
CA GLY A 177 -9.61 -4.06 23.72
C GLY A 177 -9.65 -3.22 24.98
#